data_AF-A0A2K0SZ05-F1
#
_entry.id   AF-A0A2K0SZ05-F1
#
_cell.length_a   1.000
_cell.length_b   1.000
_cell.length_c   1.000
_cell.angle_alpha   90.00
_cell.angle_beta   90.00
_cell.angle_gamma   90.00
#
_symmetry.space_group_name_H-M   'P 1'
#
loop_
_entity.id
_entity.type
_entity.pdbx_description
1 polymer ?
#
loop_
_entity_poly.entity_id
_entity_poly.type
_entity_poly.pdbx_seq_one_letter_code
_entity_poly.pdbx_strand_id
1 'polypeptide(L)' 'MPPPSLAQQKILLAQFVSLTGVSERQATRYLKSTGYKLNEAVDA' A
#
# COMPACT_ATOMS: atom_id res chain seq x y z
N MET A 1 -11.65 -0.66 13.12
CA MET A 1 -11.58 -0.74 11.65
C MET A 1 -11.20 -2.16 11.30
N PRO A 2 -12.02 -2.90 10.53
CA PRO A 2 -11.67 -4.25 10.11
C PRO A 2 -10.39 -4.22 9.25
N PRO A 3 -9.48 -5.19 9.39
CA PRO A 3 -8.30 -5.26 8.55
C PRO A 3 -8.70 -5.35 7.07
N PRO A 4 -8.01 -4.65 6.17
CA PRO A 4 -8.33 -4.72 4.75
C PRO A 4 -8.21 -6.15 4.27
N SER A 5 -9.23 -6.59 3.55
CA SER A 5 -9.27 -7.93 2.97
C SER A 5 -8.07 -8.14 2.05
N LEU A 6 -7.67 -9.39 1.86
CA LEU A 6 -6.49 -9.73 1.06
C LEU A 6 -6.59 -9.18 -0.39
N ALA A 7 -7.81 -9.05 -0.91
CA ALA A 7 -8.10 -8.37 -2.18
C ALA A 7 -7.88 -6.85 -2.11
N GLN A 8 -8.34 -6.19 -1.05
CA GLN A 8 -8.11 -4.76 -0.84
C GLN A 8 -6.61 -4.44 -0.71
N GLN A 9 -5.85 -5.28 -0.02
CA GLN A 9 -4.39 -5.11 0.08
C GLN A 9 -3.71 -5.15 -1.28
N LYS A 10 -4.14 -6.05 -2.18
CA LYS A 10 -3.62 -6.12 -3.56
C LYS A 10 -3.97 -4.88 -4.38
N ILE A 11 -5.19 -4.36 -4.25
CA ILE A 11 -5.61 -3.12 -4.93
C ILE A 11 -4.77 -1.94 -4.45
N LEU A 12 -4.61 -1.80 -3.13
CA LEU A 12 -3.80 -0.73 -2.52
C LEU A 12 -2.34 -0.83 -2.95
N LEU A 13 -1.79 -2.04 -3.03
CA LEU A 13 -0.45 -2.30 -3.55
C LEU A 13 -0.30 -1.84 -5.00
N ALA A 14 -1.20 -2.28 -5.89
CA ALA A 14 -1.16 -1.91 -7.29
C ALA A 14 -1.26 -0.39 -7.47
N GLN A 15 -2.19 0.25 -6.75
CA GLN A 15 -2.39 1.69 -6.81
C GLN A 15 -1.19 2.45 -6.23
N PHE A 16 -0.58 1.97 -5.15
CA PHE A 16 0.64 2.55 -4.59
C PHE A 16 1.80 2.48 -5.58
N VAL A 17 2.01 1.32 -6.21
CA VAL A 17 3.04 1.12 -7.24
C VAL A 17 2.79 2.03 -8.44
N SER A 18 1.53 2.18 -8.88
CA SER A 18 1.19 3.08 -9.99
C SER A 18 1.44 4.56 -9.66
N LEU A 19 1.27 4.98 -8.40
CA LEU A 19 1.46 6.37 -7.99
C LEU A 19 2.92 6.73 -7.72
N THR A 20 3.67 5.81 -7.11
CA THR A 20 5.05 6.05 -6.64
C THR A 20 6.12 5.51 -7.59
N GLY A 21 5.76 4.58 -8.48
CA GLY A 21 6.70 3.91 -9.36
C GLY A 21 7.66 2.93 -8.65
N VAL A 22 7.54 2.72 -7.33
CA VAL A 22 8.38 1.75 -6.63
C VAL A 22 7.90 0.32 -6.85
N SER A 23 8.82 -0.63 -6.74
CA SER A 23 8.51 -2.06 -6.86
C SER A 23 7.47 -2.54 -5.83
N GLU A 24 6.69 -3.57 -6.17
CA GLU A 24 5.72 -4.19 -5.26
C GLU A 24 6.32 -4.60 -3.90
N ARG A 25 7.59 -5.06 -3.88
CA ARG A 25 8.30 -5.39 -2.64
C ARG A 25 8.46 -4.17 -1.72
N GLN A 26 8.84 -3.03 -2.29
CA GLN A 26 8.99 -1.79 -1.54
C GLN A 26 7.62 -1.26 -1.12
N ALA A 27 6.65 -1.22 -2.04
CA ALA A 27 5.27 -0.83 -1.80
C ALA A 27 4.63 -1.63 -0.65
N THR A 28 4.89 -2.95 -0.59
CA THR A 28 4.36 -3.82 0.47
C THR A 28 4.94 -3.42 1.83
N ARG A 29 6.20 -3.01 1.87
CA ARG A 29 6.88 -2.58 3.10
C ARG A 29 6.28 -1.26 3.60
N TYR A 30 6.10 -0.29 2.70
CA TYR A 30 5.48 1.01 3.01
C TYR A 30 4.03 0.87 3.47
N LEU A 31 3.21 0.11 2.72
CA LEU A 31 1.82 -0.13 3.10
C LEU A 31 1.71 -0.90 4.41
N LYS A 32 2.61 -1.86 4.70
CA LYS A 32 2.63 -2.52 6.01
C LYS A 32 2.99 -1.57 7.15
N SER A 33 3.94 -0.65 6.95
CA SER A 33 4.31 0.32 7.99
C SER A 33 3.22 1.35 8.28
N THR A 34 2.36 1.68 7.31
CA THR A 34 1.27 2.66 7.48
C THR A 34 -0.09 2.02 7.77
N GLY A 35 -0.14 0.70 7.99
CA GLY A 35 -1.39 0.00 8.24
C GLY A 35 -2.33 -0.04 7.02
N TYR A 36 -1.75 -0.13 5.83
CA TYR A 36 -2.41 -0.15 4.52
C TYR A 36 -3.20 1.13 4.21
N LYS A 37 -2.72 2.26 4.72
CA LYS A 37 -3.24 3.58 4.36
C LYS A 37 -2.42 4.13 3.21
N LEU A 38 -3.07 4.28 2.05
CA LEU A 38 -2.39 4.67 0.82
C LEU A 38 -1.86 6.10 0.91
N ASN A 39 -2.66 7.04 1.41
CA ASN A 39 -2.25 8.44 1.53
C ASN A 39 -1.03 8.60 2.46
N GLU A 40 -1.05 7.96 3.63
CA GLU A 40 0.09 7.98 4.55
C GLU A 40 1.32 7.28 3.97
N ALA A 41 1.14 6.23 3.15
CA ALA A 41 2.25 5.55 2.51
C ALA A 41 2.91 6.40 1.41
N VAL A 42 2.15 7.27 0.73
CA VAL A 42 2.66 8.08 -0.40
C VAL A 42 3.43 9.29 0.10
N ASP A 43 3.05 9.84 1.25
CA ASP A 43 3.73 10.96 1.89
C ASP A 43 4.96 10.56 2.73
N ALA A 44 5.14 9.27 3.02
CA ALA A 44 6.22 8.72 3.86
C ALA A 44 7.46 8.28 3.05
#